data_AF-A0A1M6DQT3-F1
#
_entry.id   AF-A0A1M6DQT3-F1
#
_cell.length_a   1.000
_cell.length_b   1.000
_cell.length_c   1.000
_cell.angle_alpha   90.00
_cell.angle_beta   90.00
_cell.angle_gamma   90.00
#
_symmetry.space_group_name_H-M   'P 1'
#
loop_
_entity.id
_entity.type
_entity.pdbx_description
1 polymer ?
#
loop_
_entity_poly.entity_id
_entity_poly.type
_entity_poly.pdbx_seq_one_letter_code
_entity_poly.pdbx_strand_id
1 'polypeptide(L)'
;MRLEYPANIKVIRAPCTGKIDVIHLLRAIEKGADGAYVVGCMEGECLYNNGNFRAKKRVLQAQKVLDSVGMGGQRVQMYNLSSAEGPKFAAFAREMTEKIRELGPNPMKLAKKGEAA
;
A
#
# COMPACT_ATOMS: atom_id res chain seq x y z
N MET A 1 -7.08 16.26 -17.36
CA MET A 1 -5.62 16.04 -17.25
C MET A 1 -5.37 14.54 -17.40
N ARG A 2 -4.51 14.13 -18.35
CA ARG A 2 -4.20 12.71 -18.59
C ARG A 2 -2.83 12.43 -17.97
N LEU A 3 -2.82 11.95 -16.73
CA LEU A 3 -1.60 11.70 -15.96
C LEU A 3 -1.13 10.27 -16.14
N GLU A 4 0.18 10.11 -16.34
CA GLU A 4 0.81 8.80 -16.47
C GLU A 4 1.46 8.38 -15.15
N TYR A 5 1.27 7.11 -14.78
CA TYR A 5 1.89 6.47 -13.63
C TYR A 5 2.19 5.00 -13.97
N PRO A 6 3.06 4.33 -13.19
CA PRO A 6 3.49 2.97 -13.50
C PRO A 6 2.33 1.96 -13.65
N ALA A 7 2.32 1.20 -14.75
CA ALA A 7 1.22 0.30 -15.13
C ALA A 7 1.10 -0.97 -14.25
N ASN A 8 2.08 -1.23 -13.38
CA ASN A 8 2.10 -2.34 -12.42
C ASN A 8 1.16 -2.12 -11.22
N ILE A 9 0.56 -0.93 -11.09
CA ILE A 9 -0.33 -0.59 -9.98
C ILE A 9 -1.76 -1.05 -10.29
N LYS A 10 -2.34 -1.82 -9.37
CA LYS A 10 -3.74 -2.26 -9.43
C LYS A 10 -4.53 -1.57 -8.33
N VAL A 11 -5.47 -0.70 -8.71
CA VAL A 11 -6.28 0.07 -7.77
C VAL A 11 -7.48 -0.75 -7.32
N ILE A 12 -7.63 -0.92 -6.00
CA ILE A 12 -8.82 -1.51 -5.38
C ILE A 12 -9.55 -0.39 -4.65
N ARG A 13 -10.82 -0.17 -5.03
CA ARG A 13 -11.64 0.87 -4.40
C ARG A 13 -12.31 0.34 -3.14
N ALA A 14 -12.26 1.13 -2.08
CA ALA A 14 -13.04 0.92 -0.87
C ALA A 14 -13.82 2.23 -0.56
N PRO A 15 -14.98 2.14 0.12
CA PRO A 15 -15.75 3.34 0.47
C PRO A 15 -15.01 4.28 1.44
N CYS A 16 -14.07 3.74 2.22
CA CYS A 16 -13.21 4.50 3.13
C CYS A 16 -11.93 3.71 3.43
N THR A 17 -10.81 4.40 3.66
CA THR A 17 -9.57 3.77 4.16
C THR A 17 -9.75 3.13 5.52
N GLY A 18 -10.70 3.59 6.33
CA GLY A 18 -11.06 2.98 7.61
C GLY A 18 -11.60 1.54 7.50
N LYS A 19 -11.99 1.08 6.31
CA LYS A 19 -12.32 -0.33 6.05
C LYS A 19 -11.10 -1.21 5.81
N ILE A 20 -9.95 -0.62 5.48
CA ILE A 20 -8.71 -1.37 5.31
C ILE A 20 -8.20 -1.79 6.69
N ASP A 21 -7.91 -3.07 6.79
CA ASP A 21 -7.38 -3.72 7.99
C ASP A 21 -6.02 -4.35 7.70
N VAL A 22 -5.23 -4.60 8.74
CA VAL A 22 -3.88 -5.18 8.69
C VAL A 22 -3.88 -6.46 7.86
N ILE A 23 -4.89 -7.31 8.03
CA ILE A 23 -5.02 -8.58 7.30
C ILE A 23 -5.11 -8.40 5.78
N HIS A 24 -5.70 -7.30 5.29
CA HIS A 24 -5.78 -7.03 3.86
C HIS A 24 -4.39 -6.74 3.27
N LEU A 25 -3.58 -5.99 4.02
CA LEU A 25 -2.22 -5.61 3.63
C LEU A 25 -1.29 -6.83 3.66
N LEU A 26 -1.31 -7.57 4.77
CA LEU A 26 -0.49 -8.78 4.93
C LEU A 26 -0.86 -9.84 3.89
N ARG A 27 -2.17 -10.06 3.65
CA ARG A 27 -2.62 -11.03 2.65
C ARG A 27 -2.25 -10.64 1.22
N ALA A 28 -2.16 -9.35 0.90
CA ALA A 28 -1.68 -8.90 -0.40
C ALA A 28 -0.20 -9.30 -0.60
N ILE A 29 0.64 -9.04 0.41
CA ILE A 29 2.05 -9.44 0.40
C ILE A 29 2.19 -10.96 0.35
N GLU A 30 1.42 -11.70 1.15
CA GLU A 30 1.41 -13.17 1.15
C GLU A 30 1.01 -13.78 -0.21
N LYS A 31 0.13 -13.10 -0.95
CA LYS A 31 -0.25 -13.49 -2.32
C LYS A 31 0.79 -13.12 -3.38
N GLY A 32 1.92 -12.54 -2.98
CA GLY A 32 3.04 -12.23 -3.87
C GLY A 32 3.02 -10.81 -4.44
N ALA A 33 2.25 -9.88 -3.86
CA ALA A 33 2.38 -8.47 -4.19
C ALA A 33 3.74 -7.95 -3.69
N ASP A 34 4.47 -7.24 -4.55
CA ASP A 34 5.79 -6.70 -4.20
C ASP A 34 5.69 -5.53 -3.21
N GLY A 35 4.57 -4.82 -3.22
CA GLY A 35 4.19 -3.81 -2.23
C GLY A 35 2.69 -3.54 -2.24
N ALA A 36 2.19 -2.88 -1.20
CA ALA A 36 0.81 -2.45 -1.07
C ALA A 36 0.75 -1.06 -0.42
N TYR A 37 -0.12 -0.18 -0.88
CA TYR A 37 -0.26 1.12 -0.23
C TYR A 37 -1.72 1.54 -0.13
N VAL A 38 -2.01 2.34 0.88
CA VAL A 38 -3.35 2.83 1.19
C VAL A 38 -3.39 4.32 0.92
N VAL A 39 -4.32 4.77 0.09
CA VAL A 39 -4.54 6.18 -0.21
C VAL A 39 -5.84 6.64 0.42
N GLY A 40 -5.79 7.68 1.24
CA GLY A 40 -6.98 8.22 1.92
C GLY A 40 -7.07 9.74 1.92
N CYS A 41 -8.18 10.23 2.46
CA CYS A 41 -8.42 11.66 2.70
C CYS A 41 -7.30 12.27 3.55
N MET A 42 -7.06 13.57 3.39
CA MET A 42 -6.18 14.35 4.26
C MET A 42 -6.55 14.16 5.75
N GLU A 43 -5.53 14.17 6.61
CA GLU A 43 -5.76 14.13 8.06
C GLU A 43 -6.56 15.37 8.48
N GLY A 44 -7.64 15.17 9.24
CA GLY A 44 -8.61 16.23 9.57
C GLY A 44 -9.79 16.38 8.60
N GLU A 45 -9.67 15.89 7.35
CA GLU A 45 -10.74 15.98 6.33
C GLU A 45 -11.43 14.62 6.09
N CYS A 46 -11.45 13.74 7.09
CA CYS A 46 -12.03 12.42 6.91
C CYS A 46 -13.56 12.50 6.98
N LEU A 47 -14.22 12.14 5.87
CA LEU A 47 -15.69 12.07 5.80
C LEU A 47 -16.31 11.14 6.85
N TYR A 48 -15.59 10.09 7.24
CA TYR A 48 -16.02 9.11 8.23
C TYR A 48 -15.33 9.30 9.58
N ASN A 49 -15.13 10.56 9.98
CA ASN A 49 -14.52 11.01 11.23
C ASN A 49 -13.05 10.62 11.39
N ASN A 50 -12.78 9.39 11.81
CA ASN A 50 -11.44 8.93 12.19
C ASN A 50 -10.94 7.75 11.35
N GLY A 51 -11.54 7.52 10.18
CA GLY A 51 -11.23 6.39 9.30
C GLY A 51 -9.77 6.37 8.83
N ASN A 52 -9.25 7.51 8.38
CA ASN A 52 -7.86 7.64 7.94
C ASN A 52 -6.84 7.46 9.09
N PHE A 53 -7.11 8.01 10.28
CA PHE A 53 -6.25 7.82 11.46
C PHE A 53 -6.18 6.35 11.89
N ARG A 54 -7.30 5.63 11.84
CA ARG A 54 -7.33 4.17 12.09
C ARG A 54 -6.53 3.42 11.04
N ALA A 55 -6.67 3.78 9.76
CA ALA A 55 -5.90 3.18 8.67
C ALA A 55 -4.39 3.40 8.86
N LYS A 56 -3.96 4.61 9.26
CA LYS A 56 -2.55 4.92 9.52
C LYS A 56 -1.96 4.03 10.62
N LYS A 57 -2.68 3.89 11.74
CA LYS A 57 -2.26 2.98 12.83
C LYS A 57 -2.13 1.53 12.36
N ARG A 58 -3.08 1.04 11.54
CA ARG A 58 -3.05 -0.32 10.98
C ARG A 58 -1.93 -0.53 9.98
N VAL A 59 -1.63 0.47 9.15
CA VAL A 59 -0.49 0.43 8.24
C VAL A 59 0.81 0.35 9.02
N LEU A 60 1.01 1.20 10.04
CA LEU A 60 2.19 1.13 10.92
C LEU A 60 2.30 -0.23 11.61
N GLN A 61 1.18 -0.82 12.03
CA GLN A 61 1.16 -2.18 12.59
C GLN A 61 1.58 -3.23 11.56
N ALA A 62 1.07 -3.14 10.32
CA ALA A 62 1.46 -4.05 9.24
C ALA A 62 2.96 -3.94 8.93
N GLN A 63 3.51 -2.72 8.90
CA GLN A 63 4.95 -2.49 8.71
C GLN A 63 5.78 -3.21 9.77
N LYS A 64 5.44 -3.02 11.06
CA LYS A 64 6.12 -3.70 12.18
C LYS A 64 6.07 -5.23 12.06
N VAL A 65 4.93 -5.78 11.66
CA VAL A 65 4.80 -7.24 11.45
C VAL A 65 5.71 -7.69 10.32
N LEU A 66 5.71 -6.99 9.18
CA LEU A 66 6.58 -7.32 8.04
C LEU A 66 8.08 -7.20 8.37
N ASP A 67 8.46 -6.20 9.18
CA ASP A 67 9.83 -6.06 9.68
C ASP A 67 10.22 -7.23 10.60
N SER A 68 9.34 -7.64 11.52
CA SER A 68 9.63 -8.74 12.44
C SER A 68 9.84 -10.09 11.75
N VAL A 69 9.27 -10.28 10.56
CA VAL A 69 9.43 -11.50 9.74
C VAL A 69 10.44 -11.34 8.62
N GLY A 70 11.18 -10.22 8.58
CA GLY A 70 12.25 -9.98 7.59
C GLY A 70 11.75 -9.71 6.16
N MET A 71 10.47 -9.39 5.96
CA MET A 71 9.92 -9.06 4.64
C MET A 71 10.11 -7.59 4.25
N GLY A 72 10.40 -6.72 5.21
CA GLY A 72 10.59 -5.29 5.01
C GLY A 72 9.27 -4.51 5.07
N GLY A 73 9.05 -3.80 6.17
CA GLY A 73 7.87 -2.99 6.45
C GLY A 73 7.64 -1.89 5.42
N GLN A 74 8.71 -1.38 4.81
CA GLN A 74 8.64 -0.39 3.73
C GLN A 74 7.84 -0.86 2.50
N ARG A 75 7.53 -2.16 2.38
CA ARG A 75 6.61 -2.68 1.35
C ARG A 75 5.17 -2.23 1.52
N VAL A 76 4.81 -1.70 2.69
CA VAL A 76 3.48 -1.18 2.98
C VAL A 76 3.55 0.28 3.38
N GLN A 77 2.69 1.13 2.80
CA GLN A 77 2.69 2.56 3.12
C GLN A 77 1.30 3.19 3.08
N MET A 78 1.11 4.28 3.81
CA MET A 78 -0.09 5.11 3.72
C MET A 78 0.25 6.47 3.13
N TYR A 79 -0.60 6.94 2.22
CA TYR A 79 -0.56 8.26 1.65
C TYR A 79 -1.90 8.96 1.86
N ASN A 80 -1.84 10.27 2.00
CA ASN A 80 -3.00 11.12 2.17
C ASN A 80 -3.02 12.16 1.04
N LEU A 81 -4.19 12.34 0.42
CA LEU A 81 -4.41 13.34 -0.60
C LEU A 81 -5.87 13.80 -0.63
N SER A 82 -6.07 15.02 -1.11
CA SER A 82 -7.40 15.58 -1.41
C SER A 82 -7.87 15.12 -2.80
N SER A 83 -9.18 15.12 -3.03
CA SER A 83 -9.79 14.69 -4.31
C SER A 83 -9.33 15.52 -5.51
N ALA A 84 -8.84 16.74 -5.30
CA ALA A 84 -8.31 17.60 -6.35
C ALA A 84 -6.83 17.32 -6.70
N GLU A 85 -6.10 16.54 -5.88
CA GLU A 85 -4.65 16.35 -6.01
C GLU A 85 -4.26 15.18 -6.94
N GLY A 86 -4.82 15.17 -8.16
CA GLY A 86 -4.50 14.15 -9.17
C GLY A 86 -3.00 13.99 -9.47
N PRO A 87 -2.22 15.07 -9.68
CA PRO A 87 -0.77 14.99 -9.90
C PRO A 87 -0.02 14.31 -8.75
N LYS A 88 -0.47 14.52 -7.50
CA LYS A 88 0.13 13.95 -6.30
C LYS A 88 -0.09 12.44 -6.21
N PHE A 89 -1.25 11.95 -6.64
CA PHE A 89 -1.49 10.52 -6.79
C PHE A 89 -0.50 9.87 -7.75
N ALA A 90 -0.25 10.49 -8.91
CA ALA A 90 0.73 9.99 -9.87
C ALA A 90 2.17 10.03 -9.31
N ALA A 91 2.51 11.03 -8.49
CA ALA A 91 3.79 11.11 -7.79
C ALA A 91 3.93 9.96 -6.76
N PHE A 92 2.94 9.73 -5.91
CA PHE A 92 2.96 8.62 -4.94
C PHE A 92 3.04 7.25 -5.59
N ALA A 93 2.37 7.08 -6.73
CA ALA A 93 2.47 5.87 -7.54
C ALA A 93 3.91 5.60 -8.00
N ARG A 94 4.64 6.64 -8.45
CA ARG A 94 6.06 6.52 -8.84
C ARG A 94 6.96 6.28 -7.64
N GLU A 95 6.81 7.07 -6.57
CA GLU A 95 7.58 6.93 -5.34
C GLU A 95 7.47 5.53 -4.75
N MET A 96 6.24 4.99 -4.66
CA MET A 96 6.04 3.64 -4.17
C MET A 96 6.67 2.59 -5.10
N THR A 97 6.59 2.80 -6.42
CA THR A 97 7.18 1.88 -7.39
C THR A 97 8.70 1.84 -7.28
N GLU A 98 9.34 3.00 -7.10
CA GLU A 98 10.79 3.12 -6.90
C GLU A 98 11.24 2.44 -5.61
N LYS A 99 10.55 2.71 -4.49
CA LYS A 99 10.81 2.04 -3.20
C LYS A 99 10.74 0.52 -3.31
N ILE A 100 9.72 -0.01 -4.00
CA ILE A 100 9.60 -1.46 -4.19
C ILE A 100 10.69 -2.03 -5.10
N ARG A 101 11.15 -1.27 -6.10
CA ARG A 101 12.28 -1.68 -6.95
C ARG A 101 13.57 -1.78 -6.14
N GLU A 102 13.83 -0.82 -5.25
CA GLU A 102 15.01 -0.83 -4.37
C GLU A 102 14.99 -2.01 -3.38
N LEU A 103 13.81 -2.35 -2.84
CA LEU A 103 13.64 -3.49 -1.93
C LEU A 103 13.71 -4.86 -2.64
N GLY A 104 13.63 -4.87 -3.98
CA GLY A 104 13.61 -6.09 -4.77
C GLY A 104 12.31 -6.90 -4.66
N PRO A 105 12.23 -8.03 -5.38
CA PRO A 105 11.03 -8.85 -5.46
C PRO A 105 10.64 -9.43 -4.10
N ASN A 106 9.34 -9.62 -3.89
CA ASN A 106 8.83 -10.22 -2.67
C ASN A 106 9.30 -11.70 -2.51
N PRO A 107 9.97 -12.05 -1.40
CA PRO A 107 10.44 -13.42 -1.13
C PRO A 107 9.35 -14.49 -1.21
N MET A 108 8.12 -14.17 -0.81
CA MET A 108 6.97 -15.11 -0.84
C MET A 108 6.58 -15.53 -2.26
N LYS A 109 6.85 -14.66 -3.24
CA LYS A 109 6.60 -14.94 -4.66
C LYS A 109 7.58 -15.97 -5.21
N LEU A 110 8.81 -16.00 -4.68
CA LEU A 110 9.82 -16.98 -5.07
C LEU A 110 9.50 -18.35 -4.48
N ALA A 111 9.08 -18.42 -3.21
CA ALA A 111 8.68 -19.66 -2.55
C ALA A 111 7.54 -20.39 -3.30
N LYS A 112 6.48 -19.67 -3.69
CA LYS A 112 5.35 -20.25 -4.44
C LYS A 112 5.72 -20.70 -5.86
N LYS A 113 6.75 -20.12 -6.47
CA LYS A 113 7.21 -20.53 -7.80
C LYS A 113 7.95 -21.88 -7.76
N GLY A 114 8.48 -22.26 -6.60
CA GLY A 114 9.12 -23.57 -6.38
C GLY A 114 8.14 -24.70 -6.07
N GLU A 115 6.95 -24.42 -5.52
CA GLU A 115 5.91 -25.43 -5.27
C GLU A 115 5.05 -25.74 -6.51
N ALA A 116 5.08 -24.86 -7.52
CA ALA A 116 4.32 -25.01 -8.76
C ALA A 116 5.15 -25.55 -9.94
N ALA A 117 6.40 -25.97 -9.69
CA ALA A 117 7.32 -26.60 -10.63
C ALA A 117 7.58 -28.04 -10.21
#